data_AF-A0A415SWJ4-F1
#
_entry.id   AF-A0A415SWJ4-F1
#
_cell.length_a   1.000
_cell.length_b   1.000
_cell.length_c   1.000
_cell.angle_alpha   90.00
_cell.angle_beta   90.00
_cell.angle_gamma   90.00
#
_symmetry.space_group_name_H-M   'P 1'
#
loop_
_entity.id
_entity.type
_entity.pdbx_description
1 polymer ?
#
loop_
_entity_poly.entity_id
_entity_poly.type
_entity_poly.pdbx_seq_one_letter_code
_entity_poly.pdbx_strand_id
1 'polypeptide(L)' 'MYQILLKEQEAEAVVDDWVERNIQSDLRLRRAKTKGHVVIETRDVMFARNIQVWHPSCQINIKDLK' A
#
# COMPACT_ATOMS: atom_id res chain seq x y z
N MET A 1 8.27 1.07 -8.72
CA MET A 1 6.87 1.18 -8.24
C MET A 1 6.60 0.01 -7.32
N TYR A 2 6.28 0.27 -6.05
CA TYR A 2 5.84 -0.75 -5.10
C TYR A 2 4.37 -1.06 -5.36
N GLN A 3 4.03 -2.35 -5.36
CA GLN A 3 2.66 -2.84 -5.35
C GLN A 3 2.51 -3.72 -4.12
N ILE A 4 1.66 -3.30 -3.19
CA ILE A 4 1.49 -3.95 -1.89
C ILE A 4 0.07 -4.51 -1.83
N LEU A 5 -0.05 -5.83 -1.73
CA LEU A 5 -1.33 -6.52 -1.59
C LEU A 5 -1.69 -6.61 -0.10
N LEU A 6 -2.85 -6.06 0.25
CA LEU A 6 -3.40 -6.00 1.59
C LEU A 6 -4.84 -6.53 1.61
N LYS A 7 -5.31 -6.98 2.78
CA LYS A 7 -6.75 -7.17 3.00
C LYS A 7 -7.45 -5.81 2.97
N GLU A 8 -8.73 -5.80 2.62
CA GLU A 8 -9.52 -4.55 2.56
C GLU A 8 -9.43 -3.72 3.86
N GLN A 9 -9.55 -4.35 5.03
CA GLN A 9 -9.45 -3.66 6.32
C GLN A 9 -8.04 -3.08 6.60
N GLU A 10 -6.98 -3.77 6.17
CA GLU A 10 -5.61 -3.28 6.32
C GLU A 10 -5.35 -2.11 5.36
N ALA A 11 -5.89 -2.19 4.15
CA ALA A 11 -5.80 -1.10 3.17
C ALA A 11 -6.57 0.15 3.62
N GLU A 12 -7.72 -0.02 4.27
CA GLU A 12 -8.48 1.08 4.90
C GLU A 12 -7.62 1.78 5.95
N ALA A 13 -7.03 1.03 6.89
CA ALA A 13 -6.14 1.59 7.91
C ALA A 13 -4.95 2.37 7.32
N VAL A 14 -4.36 1.88 6.22
CA VAL A 14 -3.27 2.60 5.52
C VAL A 14 -3.76 3.91 4.89
N VAL A 15 -4.97 3.93 4.33
CA VAL A 15 -5.57 5.14 3.75
C VAL A 15 -5.89 6.15 4.84
N ASP A 16 -6.47 5.70 5.95
CA ASP A 16 -6.78 6.56 7.09
C ASP A 16 -5.49 7.21 7.63
N ASP A 17 -4.44 6.42 7.87
CA ASP A 17 -3.13 6.93 8.31
C ASP A 17 -2.52 7.92 7.29
N TRP A 18 -2.65 7.64 5.99
CA TRP A 18 -2.14 8.50 4.93
C TRP A 18 -2.81 9.87 4.94
N VAL A 19 -4.14 9.91 5.13
CA VAL A 19 -4.95 11.13 5.14
C VAL A 19 -4.81 11.87 6.47
N GLU A 20 -5.03 11.20 7.61
CA GLU A 20 -5.04 11.80 8.94
C GLU A 20 -3.69 12.40 9.33
N ARG A 21 -2.60 11.73 8.94
CA ARG A 21 -1.24 12.19 9.23
C ARG A 21 -0.66 13.08 8.13
N ASN A 22 -1.45 13.40 7.11
CA ASN A 22 -1.08 14.22 5.96
C ASN A 22 0.27 13.79 5.35
N ILE A 23 0.43 12.49 5.13
CA ILE A 23 1.68 11.91 4.64
C ILE A 23 1.86 12.31 3.17
N GLN A 24 2.95 13.03 2.86
CA GLN A 24 3.27 13.40 1.48
C GLN A 24 3.80 12.20 0.69
N SER A 25 2.88 11.43 0.09
CA SER A 25 3.20 10.24 -0.70
C SER A 25 2.24 10.04 -1.86
N ASP A 26 2.67 9.32 -2.90
CA ASP A 26 1.92 9.09 -4.14
C ASP A 26 1.05 7.82 -4.09
N LEU A 27 0.18 7.75 -3.09
CA LEU A 27 -0.68 6.58 -2.87
C LEU A 27 -1.76 6.43 -3.96
N ARG A 28 -1.86 5.22 -4.51
CA ARG A 28 -2.94 4.83 -5.45
C ARG A 28 -3.53 3.49 -5.04
N LEU A 29 -4.85 3.40 -5.07
CA LEU A 29 -5.56 2.14 -4.83
C LEU A 29 -5.93 1.46 -6.14
N ARG A 30 -5.78 0.14 -6.17
CA ARG A 30 -6.22 -0.72 -7.28
C ARG A 30 -6.96 -1.92 -6.76
N ARG A 31 -8.01 -2.30 -7.48
CA ARG A 31 -8.73 -3.55 -7.24
C ARG A 31 -7.79 -4.73 -7.44
N ALA A 32 -7.67 -5.60 -6.42
CA ALA A 32 -6.96 -6.86 -6.56
C ALA A 32 -7.82 -7.90 -7.28
N LYS A 33 -7.17 -8.91 -7.87
CA LYS A 33 -7.87 -10.11 -8.37
C LYS A 33 -8.34 -11.01 -7.23
N THR A 34 -7.59 -11.04 -6.13
CA THR A 34 -7.92 -11.80 -4.93
C THR A 34 -9.09 -11.13 -4.20
N LYS A 35 -10.15 -11.88 -3.92
CA LYS A 35 -11.34 -11.37 -3.22
C LYS A 35 -10.96 -10.87 -1.81
N GLY A 36 -11.55 -9.77 -1.37
CA GLY A 36 -11.30 -9.17 -0.05
C GLY A 36 -9.94 -8.50 0.08
N HIS A 37 -9.26 -8.24 -1.04
CA HIS A 37 -7.94 -7.62 -1.06
C HIS A 37 -7.89 -6.42 -2.00
N VAL A 38 -6.95 -5.53 -1.71
CA VAL A 38 -6.66 -4.31 -2.46
C VAL A 38 -5.17 -4.23 -2.70
N VAL A 39 -4.77 -3.67 -3.83
CA VAL A 39 -3.37 -3.34 -4.11
C VAL A 39 -3.19 -1.84 -3.88
N ILE A 40 -2.26 -1.49 -3.00
CA ILE A 40 -1.74 -0.14 -2.85
C ILE A 40 -0.50 0.00 -3.74
N GLU A 41 -0.45 1.05 -4.55
CA GLU A 41 0.73 1.41 -5.33
C GLU A 41 1.32 2.73 -4.83
N THR A 42 2.64 2.78 -4.73
CA THR A 42 3.41 3.99 -4.40
C THR A 42 4.84 3.88 -4.93
N ARG A 43 5.48 5.00 -5.24
CA ARG A 43 6.91 5.10 -5.55
C ARG A 43 7.74 5.46 -4.33
N ASP A 44 7.09 5.91 -3.27
CA ASP A 44 7.74 6.28 -2.02
C ASP A 44 8.25 5.06 -1.27
N VAL A 45 9.57 4.92 -1.24
CA VAL A 45 10.29 3.82 -0.59
C VAL A 45 10.02 3.82 0.92
N MET A 46 9.98 5.00 1.55
CA MET A 46 9.84 5.11 3.00
C MET A 46 8.41 4.76 3.41
N PHE A 47 7.42 5.21 2.64
CA PHE A 47 6.04 4.88 2.92
C PHE A 47 5.72 3.41 2.66
N ALA A 48 6.23 2.84 1.56
CA ALA A 48 6.14 1.39 1.30
C ALA A 48 6.77 0.57 2.43
N ARG A 49 7.92 1.01 2.96
CA ARG A 49 8.58 0.36 4.10
C ARG A 49 7.72 0.44 5.37
N ASN A 50 7.11 1.59 5.65
CA ASN A 50 6.23 1.75 6.81
C ASN A 50 5.02 0.82 6.74
N ILE A 51 4.36 0.73 5.58
CA ILE A 51 3.25 -0.22 5.36
C ILE A 51 3.69 -1.65 5.67
N GLN A 52 4.89 -2.05 5.25
CA GLN A 52 5.44 -3.38 5.56
C GLN A 52 5.66 -3.60 7.07
N VAL A 53 6.08 -2.56 7.80
CA VAL A 53 6.26 -2.64 9.26
C VAL A 53 4.91 -2.76 9.97
N TRP A 54 3.90 -1.99 9.55
CA TRP A 54 2.57 -1.99 10.14
C TRP A 54 1.77 -3.25 9.79
N HIS A 55 1.98 -3.81 8.59
CA HIS A 55 1.32 -5.01 8.10
C HIS A 55 2.35 -6.06 7.65
N PRO A 56 2.99 -6.80 8.58
CA PRO A 56 4.07 -7.73 8.26
C PRO A 56 3.68 -8.88 7.33
N SER A 57 2.39 -9.22 7.26
CA SER A 57 1.85 -10.26 6.37
C SER A 57 1.58 -9.77 4.93
N CYS A 58 1.78 -8.49 4.64
CA CYS A 58 1.53 -7.96 3.30
C CYS A 58 2.50 -8.56 2.27
N GLN A 59 2.01 -8.74 1.04
CA GLN A 59 2.86 -9.16 -0.08
C GLN A 59 3.29 -7.94 -0.87
N ILE A 60 4.59 -7.82 -1.11
CA ILE A 60 5.17 -6.69 -1.84
C ILE A 60 5.77 -7.20 -3.14
N ASN A 61 5.40 -6.55 -4.24
CA ASN A 61 6.02 -6.71 -5.53
C ASN A 61 6.62 -5.38 -5.99
N ILE A 62 7.89 -5.39 -6.42
CA ILE A 62 8.58 -4.21 -6.92
C ILE A 62 8.63 -4.31 -8.44
N LYS A 63 8.03 -3.34 -9.13
CA LYS A 63 8.10 -3.21 -10.59
C LYS A 63 8.98 -2.06 -11.00
N ASP A 64 9.78 -2.28 -12.04
CA ASP A 64 10.51 -1.21 -12.70
C ASP A 64 9.55 -0.18 -13.29
N LEU A 65 9.91 1.10 -13.14
CA LEU A 65 9.24 2.20 -13.81
C LEU A 65 9.79 2.22 -15.24
N LYS A 66 9.07 1.58 -16.17
CA LYS A 66 9.30 1.76 -17.61
C LYS A 66 8.87 3.15 -18.06
#